data_AF-E9SWX9-F1
#
_entry.id   AF-E9SWX9-F1
#
_cell.length_a   1.000
_cell.length_b   1.000
_cell.length_c   1.000
_cell.angle_alpha   90.00
_cell.angle_beta   90.00
_cell.angle_gamma   90.00
#
_symmetry.space_group_name_H-M   'P 1'
#
loop_
_entity.id
_entity.type
_entity.pdbx_description
1 polymer ?
#
loop_
_entity_poly.entity_id
_entity_poly.type
_entity_poly.pdbx_seq_one_letter_code
_entity_poly.pdbx_strand_id
1 'polypeptide(L)' 'MAKFLVPGVASAVIGAVVGAGAVLGVTAAAQDNTLPDIDRSGNANSSILNQVEYGSR' A
#
# COMPACT_ATOMS: atom_id res chain seq x y z
N MET A 1 33.56 4.05 29.66
CA MET A 1 32.41 3.53 28.88
C MET A 1 31.78 4.55 27.93
N ALA A 2 31.60 5.82 28.32
CA ALA A 2 30.92 6.83 27.49
C ALA A 2 31.52 7.07 26.08
N LYS A 3 32.84 6.87 25.90
CA LYS A 3 33.54 7.08 24.62
C LYS A 3 32.96 6.27 23.45
N PHE A 4 32.35 5.11 23.73
CA PHE A 4 31.79 4.24 22.70
C PHE A 4 30.26 4.17 22.74
N LEU A 5 29.65 4.46 23.89
CA LEU A 5 28.20 4.46 24.05
C LEU A 5 27.53 5.56 23.20
N VAL A 6 28.05 6.79 23.28
CA VAL A 6 27.48 7.95 22.56
C VAL A 6 27.54 7.75 21.03
N PRO A 7 28.71 7.46 20.42
CA PRO A 7 28.75 7.21 18.98
C PRO A 7 27.93 5.96 18.58
N GLY A 8 27.92 4.91 19.41
CA GLY A 8 27.11 3.71 19.14
C GLY A 8 25.60 3.99 19.09
N VAL A 9 25.08 4.73 20.07
CA VAL A 9 23.66 5.13 20.08
C VAL A 9 23.34 6.06 18.91
N ALA A 10 24.21 7.02 18.61
CA ALA A 10 24.01 7.92 17.46
C ALA A 10 23.93 7.14 16.14
N SER A 11 24.86 6.19 15.91
CA SER A 11 24.82 5.35 14.71
C SER A 11 23.57 4.49 14.63
N ALA A 12 23.11 3.91 15.74
CA ALA A 12 21.89 3.11 15.78
C ALA A 12 20.65 3.94 15.43
N VAL A 13 20.54 5.16 15.98
CA VAL A 13 19.42 6.07 15.69
C VAL A 13 19.43 6.50 14.23
N ILE A 14 20.59 6.92 13.70
CA ILE A 14 20.71 7.33 12.29
C ILE A 14 20.35 6.17 11.36
N GLY A 15 20.88 4.97 11.64
CA GLY A 15 20.56 3.77 10.86
C GLY A 15 19.07 3.43 10.89
N ALA A 16 18.43 3.52 12.06
CA ALA A 16 17.00 3.26 12.19
C ALA A 16 16.15 4.26 11.41
N VAL A 17 16.48 5.55 11.47
CA VAL A 17 15.76 6.61 10.74
C VAL A 17 15.91 6.43 9.23
N VAL A 18 17.13 6.21 8.75
CA VAL A 18 17.40 5.99 7.32
C VAL A 18 16.72 4.72 6.82
N GLY A 19 16.81 3.62 7.59
CA GLY A 19 16.17 2.36 7.25
C GLY A 19 14.64 2.48 7.17
N ALA A 20 14.01 3.10 8.16
CA ALA A 20 12.58 3.33 8.17
C ALA A 20 12.14 4.21 7.00
N GLY A 21 12.87 5.31 6.74
CA GLY A 21 12.59 6.20 5.61
C GLY A 21 12.72 5.51 4.26
N ALA A 22 13.74 4.66 4.08
CA ALA A 22 13.92 3.90 2.86
C ALA A 22 12.78 2.90 2.62
N VAL A 23 12.39 2.12 3.65
CA VAL A 23 11.29 1.15 3.53
C VAL A 23 9.99 1.86 3.20
N LEU A 24 9.62 2.87 4.00
CA LEU A 24 8.38 3.62 3.78
C LEU A 24 8.37 4.34 2.42
N GLY A 25 9.49 4.93 2.03
CA GLY A 25 9.63 5.61 0.75
C GLY A 25 9.48 4.67 -0.44
N VAL A 26 10.12 3.50 -0.41
CA VAL A 26 9.98 2.48 -1.45
C VAL A 26 8.55 1.94 -1.51
N THR A 27 7.95 1.60 -0.36
CA THR A 27 6.56 1.16 -0.32
C THR A 27 5.62 2.21 -0.91
N ALA A 28 5.80 3.49 -0.54
CA ALA A 28 4.98 4.58 -1.03
C ALA A 28 5.17 4.86 -2.54
N ALA A 29 6.36 4.60 -3.08
CA ALA A 29 6.64 4.75 -4.51
C ALA A 29 6.17 3.55 -5.34
N ALA A 30 6.19 2.35 -4.77
CA ALA A 30 5.82 1.10 -5.44
C ALA A 30 4.34 0.73 -5.30
N GLN A 31 3.61 1.36 -4.37
CA GLN A 31 2.17 1.10 -4.21
C GLN A 31 1.41 1.54 -5.47
N ASP A 32 0.53 0.67 -5.96
CA ASP A 32 -0.50 1.02 -6.93
C ASP A 32 -1.84 1.08 -6.18
N ASN A 33 -2.27 2.31 -5.87
CA ASN A 33 -3.49 2.58 -5.10
C ASN A 33 -4.62 3.13 -5.99
N THR A 34 -4.50 2.96 -7.30
CA THR A 34 -5.56 3.35 -8.25
C THR A 34 -6.42 2.13 -8.54
N LEU A 35 -7.74 2.25 -8.36
CA LEU A 35 -8.65 1.22 -8.87
C LEU A 35 -8.56 1.21 -10.40
N PRO A 36 -8.42 0.05 -11.04
CA PRO A 36 -8.49 -0.05 -12.50
C PRO A 36 -9.82 0.52 -12.98
N ASP A 37 -9.78 1.36 -14.01
CA ASP A 37 -11.00 1.77 -14.70
C ASP A 37 -11.54 0.55 -15.46
N ILE A 38 -12.72 0.10 -15.07
CA ILE A 38 -13.37 -1.04 -15.71
C ILE A 38 -14.19 -0.48 -16.87
N ASP A 39 -13.71 -0.69 -18.09
CA ASP A 39 -14.48 -0.39 -19.29
C ASP A 39 -15.73 -1.29 -19.35
N ARG A 40 -16.88 -0.70 -19.08
CA ARG A 40 -18.20 -1.36 -19.11
C ARG A 40 -18.97 -1.08 -20.40
N SER A 41 -18.34 -0.44 -21.40
CA SER A 41 -18.99 -0.10 -22.68
C SER A 41 -19.41 -1.33 -23.48
N GLY A 42 -18.77 -2.49 -23.25
CA GLY A 42 -19.04 -3.75 -23.95
C GLY A 42 -20.06 -4.70 -23.32
N ASN A 43 -20.52 -4.47 -22.07
CA ASN A 43 -21.38 -5.44 -21.39
C ASN A 43 -22.27 -4.86 -20.27
N ALA A 44 -23.25 -4.03 -20.64
CA ALA A 44 -24.30 -3.61 -19.69
C ALA A 44 -25.44 -4.65 -19.55
N ASN A 45 -25.68 -5.48 -20.58
CA ASN A 45 -26.86 -6.34 -20.67
C ASN A 45 -26.60 -7.85 -20.48
N SER A 46 -25.35 -8.32 -20.45
CA SER A 46 -25.01 -9.76 -20.30
C SER A 46 -24.23 -10.10 -19.03
N SER A 47 -24.14 -9.16 -18.07
CA SER A 47 -23.53 -9.42 -16.77
C SER A 47 -24.47 -10.24 -15.88
N ILE A 48 -24.38 -11.57 -16.02
CA ILE A 48 -25.04 -12.62 -15.22
C ILE A 48 -24.56 -12.60 -13.74
N LEU A 49 -23.56 -11.78 -13.40
CA LEU A 49 -22.94 -11.75 -12.06
C LEU A 49 -23.52 -10.66 -11.13
N ASN A 50 -24.50 -9.87 -11.58
CA ASN A 50 -25.22 -8.89 -10.74
C ASN A 50 -26.73 -8.82 -11.06
N GLN A 51 -27.37 -9.97 -11.32
CA GLN A 51 -28.83 -10.08 -11.43
C GLN A 51 -29.35 -11.17 -10.49
N VAL A 52 -29.25 -10.95 -9.18
CA VAL A 52 -30.15 -11.64 -8.25
C VAL A 52 -31.42 -10.80 -8.12
N GLU A 53 -32.31 -10.94 -9.10
CA GLU A 53 -33.70 -10.50 -8.95
C GLU A 53 -34.37 -11.43 -7.94
N TYR A 54 -34.21 -11.12 -6.65
CA TYR A 54 -35.05 -11.73 -5.63
C TYR A 54 -36.46 -11.16 -5.80
N GLY A 55 -37.32 -11.97 -6.41
CA GLY A 55 -38.73 -11.67 -6.58
C GLY A 55 -39.36 -11.21 -5.27
N SER A 56 -40.13 -10.13 -5.38
CA SER A 56 -40.93 -9.53 -4.32
C SER A 56 -41.79 -10.58 -3.62
N ARG A 57 -41.64 -10.67 -2.30
CA ARG A 57 -42.71 -11.15 -1.41
C ARG A 57 -43.27 -9.95 -0.66
#